data_AF-A0A957LMT4-F1
#
_entry.id   AF-A0A957LMT4-F1
#
_cell.length_a   1.000
_cell.length_b   1.000
_cell.length_c   1.000
_cell.angle_alpha   90.00
_cell.angle_beta   90.00
_cell.angle_gamma   90.00
#
_symmetry.space_group_name_H-M   'P 1'
#
loop_
_entity.id
_entity.type
_entity.pdbx_description
1 polymer ?
#
loop_
_entity_poly.entity_id
_entity_poly.type
_entity_poly.pdbx_seq_one_letter_code
_entity_poly.pdbx_strand_id
1 'polypeptide(L)'
;MKLDIETLVDLYRDMVLIRAFEFGLEREFKKGNVPGMLHTGVGQEATQAALAAHLTATDAFFPDHRCHGINALAQEKYQGDGERIMAELFGRATGVCSGKGGSLHSANPKVGNFGDNAVEGSYMATVLGVALAYQMRGQPNVACCIIGDGTVGRGEFHE
;
A
#
# COMPACT_ATOMS: atom_id res chain seq x y z
N MET A 1 14.97 21.29 -2.35
CA MET A 1 16.02 20.28 -2.02
C MET A 1 16.38 19.57 -3.31
N LYS A 2 17.66 19.31 -3.59
CA LYS A 2 18.10 18.58 -4.78
C LYS A 2 18.39 17.14 -4.35
N LEU A 3 17.76 16.16 -4.96
CA LEU A 3 18.03 14.74 -4.68
C LEU A 3 19.35 14.34 -5.36
N ASP A 4 20.14 13.51 -4.69
CA ASP A 4 21.32 12.91 -5.29
C ASP A 4 20.93 11.85 -6.34
N ILE A 5 21.90 11.46 -7.16
CA ILE A 5 21.68 10.52 -8.26
C ILE A 5 21.31 9.13 -7.75
N GLU A 6 21.87 8.70 -6.62
CA GLU A 6 21.61 7.37 -6.06
C GLU A 6 20.13 7.25 -5.65
N THR A 7 19.63 8.25 -4.91
CA THR A 7 18.22 8.36 -4.52
C THR A 7 17.30 8.37 -5.74
N LEU A 8 17.64 9.13 -6.79
CA LEU A 8 16.85 9.16 -8.02
C LEU A 8 16.81 7.80 -8.73
N VAL A 9 17.94 7.09 -8.76
CA VAL A 9 18.02 5.76 -9.36
C VAL A 9 17.20 4.75 -8.56
N ASP A 10 17.24 4.80 -7.23
CA ASP A 10 16.46 3.89 -6.38
C ASP A 10 14.95 4.13 -6.51
N LEU A 11 14.51 5.38 -6.46
CA LEU A 11 13.11 5.73 -6.73
C LEU A 11 12.66 5.27 -8.13
N TYR A 12 13.53 5.38 -9.14
CA TYR A 12 13.23 4.89 -10.47
C TYR A 12 13.10 3.36 -10.53
N ARG A 13 13.98 2.63 -9.83
CA ARG A 13 13.90 1.16 -9.72
C ARG A 13 12.59 0.74 -9.08
N ASP A 14 12.20 1.40 -7.98
CA ASP A 14 10.94 1.13 -7.29
C ASP A 14 9.73 1.38 -8.20
N MET A 15 9.71 2.50 -8.93
CA MET A 15 8.64 2.78 -9.90
C MET A 15 8.54 1.71 -11.00
N VAL A 16 9.68 1.27 -11.54
CA VAL A 16 9.72 0.23 -12.57
C VAL A 16 9.27 -1.12 -12.01
N LEU A 17 9.67 -1.45 -10.79
CA LEU A 17 9.26 -2.67 -10.09
C LEU A 17 7.75 -2.69 -9.87
N ILE A 18 7.17 -1.59 -9.34
CA ILE A 18 5.72 -1.44 -9.18
C ILE A 18 5.03 -1.65 -10.53
N ARG A 19 5.45 -0.96 -11.58
CA ARG A 19 4.83 -1.10 -12.91
C ARG A 19 4.87 -2.53 -13.44
N ALA A 20 6.02 -3.21 -13.29
CA ALA A 20 6.17 -4.59 -13.71
C ALA A 20 5.26 -5.55 -12.91
N PHE A 21 5.17 -5.32 -11.60
CA PHE A 21 4.28 -6.05 -10.70
C PHE A 21 2.82 -5.89 -11.12
N GLU A 22 2.35 -4.65 -11.31
CA GLU A 22 0.99 -4.31 -11.70
C GLU A 22 0.60 -4.92 -13.07
N PHE A 23 1.46 -4.82 -14.08
CA PHE A 23 1.21 -5.46 -15.37
C PHE A 23 1.24 -6.99 -15.31
N GLY A 24 2.10 -7.56 -14.46
CA GLY A 24 2.11 -8.99 -14.18
C GLY A 24 0.77 -9.43 -13.59
N LEU A 25 0.28 -8.70 -12.60
CA LEU A 25 -0.98 -8.95 -11.93
C LEU A 25 -2.18 -8.82 -12.89
N GLU A 26 -2.21 -7.77 -13.72
CA GLU A 26 -3.23 -7.57 -14.75
C GLU A 26 -3.28 -8.75 -15.74
N ARG A 27 -2.11 -9.25 -16.17
CA ARG A 27 -2.03 -10.41 -17.07
C ARG A 27 -2.61 -11.67 -16.42
N GLU A 28 -2.32 -11.91 -15.15
CA GLU A 28 -2.80 -13.11 -14.46
C GLU A 28 -4.29 -13.00 -14.07
N PHE A 29 -4.77 -11.79 -13.79
CA PHE A 29 -6.20 -11.51 -13.64
C PHE A 29 -6.98 -11.80 -14.92
N LYS A 30 -6.48 -11.38 -16.09
CA LYS A 30 -7.10 -11.70 -17.40
C LYS A 30 -7.18 -13.21 -17.69
N LYS A 31 -6.32 -14.03 -17.07
CA LYS A 31 -6.35 -15.49 -17.14
C LYS A 31 -7.31 -16.14 -16.13
N GLY A 32 -7.86 -15.36 -15.19
CA GLY A 32 -8.71 -15.85 -14.10
C GLY A 32 -7.93 -16.42 -12.90
N ASN A 33 -6.62 -16.18 -12.80
CA ASN A 33 -5.80 -16.70 -11.70
C ASN A 33 -5.89 -15.86 -10.42
N VAL A 34 -6.30 -14.59 -10.55
CA VAL A 34 -6.46 -13.63 -9.44
C VAL A 34 -7.95 -13.50 -9.15
N PRO A 35 -8.44 -13.96 -7.99
CA PRO A 35 -9.87 -13.90 -7.64
C PRO A 35 -10.32 -12.47 -7.29
N GLY A 36 -11.61 -12.21 -7.47
CA GLY A 36 -12.25 -10.97 -7.03
C GLY A 36 -12.14 -9.83 -8.04
N MET A 37 -11.95 -8.60 -7.53
CA MET A 37 -11.77 -7.39 -8.35
C MET A 37 -10.31 -6.96 -8.30
N LEU A 38 -9.77 -6.51 -9.43
CA LEU A 38 -8.44 -5.97 -9.53
C LEU A 38 -8.51 -4.50 -10.00
N HIS A 39 -7.83 -3.62 -9.28
CA HIS A 39 -7.66 -2.24 -9.67
C HIS A 39 -6.18 -1.88 -9.62
N THR A 40 -5.59 -1.70 -10.79
CA THR A 40 -4.15 -1.47 -10.85
C THR A 40 -3.79 -0.02 -10.54
N GLY A 41 -2.61 0.17 -9.95
CA GLY A 41 -1.97 1.45 -9.69
C GLY A 41 -1.12 1.99 -10.84
N VAL A 42 -1.29 1.46 -12.06
CA VAL A 42 -0.48 1.87 -13.24
C VAL A 42 -0.65 3.37 -13.49
N GLY A 43 0.46 4.07 -13.63
CA GLY A 43 0.51 5.54 -13.73
C GLY A 43 0.58 6.27 -12.39
N GLN A 44 0.48 5.57 -11.27
CA GLN A 44 0.60 6.10 -9.90
C GLN A 44 1.85 5.56 -9.18
N GLU A 45 2.83 5.05 -9.92
CA GLU A 45 4.00 4.40 -9.32
C GLU A 45 4.87 5.39 -8.55
N ALA A 46 4.95 6.63 -9.01
CA ALA A 46 5.77 7.67 -8.39
C ALA A 46 5.31 8.02 -6.98
N THR A 47 3.99 8.10 -6.73
CA THR A 47 3.45 8.41 -5.40
C THR A 47 3.70 7.26 -4.43
N GLN A 48 3.50 6.02 -4.90
CA GLN A 48 3.75 4.82 -4.10
C GLN A 48 5.24 4.64 -3.77
N ALA A 49 6.14 4.80 -4.74
CA ALA A 49 7.59 4.74 -4.52
C ALA A 49 8.06 5.83 -3.55
N ALA A 50 7.57 7.06 -3.72
CA ALA A 50 7.93 8.17 -2.83
C ALA A 50 7.48 7.90 -1.38
N LEU A 51 6.26 7.39 -1.17
CA LEU A 51 5.78 7.02 0.16
C LEU A 51 6.61 5.88 0.78
N ALA A 52 6.87 4.80 0.01
CA ALA A 52 7.67 3.66 0.47
C ALA A 52 9.11 4.05 0.86
N ALA A 53 9.69 5.05 0.18
CA ALA A 53 11.02 5.57 0.49
C ALA A 53 11.07 6.29 1.84
N HIS A 54 9.99 6.96 2.26
CA HIS A 54 9.98 7.81 3.46
C HIS A 54 9.33 7.16 4.68
N LEU A 55 8.38 6.23 4.48
CA LEU A 55 7.73 5.52 5.58
C LEU A 55 8.63 4.42 6.13
N THR A 56 8.61 4.25 7.45
CA THR A 56 9.27 3.17 8.19
C THR A 56 8.28 2.07 8.57
N ALA A 57 8.77 0.88 8.94
CA ALA A 57 7.90 -0.22 9.42
C ALA A 57 7.09 0.12 10.68
N THR A 58 7.50 1.16 11.42
CA THR A 58 6.82 1.63 12.64
C THR A 58 5.78 2.72 12.37
N ASP A 59 5.83 3.32 11.19
CA ASP A 59 4.79 4.23 10.73
C ASP A 59 3.57 3.45 10.26
N ALA A 60 2.42 4.10 10.25
CA ALA A 60 1.19 3.51 9.73
C ALA A 60 0.89 4.10 8.36
N PHE A 61 0.53 3.26 7.40
CA PHE A 61 -0.14 3.72 6.19
C PHE A 61 -1.41 2.92 5.94
N PHE A 62 -2.40 3.63 5.43
CA PHE A 62 -3.71 3.13 5.06
C PHE A 62 -3.84 3.26 3.54
N PRO A 63 -3.55 2.17 2.82
CA PRO A 63 -3.60 2.13 1.36
C PRO A 63 -5.05 2.14 0.82
N ASP A 64 -5.22 2.71 -0.37
CA ASP A 64 -6.46 2.56 -1.15
C ASP A 64 -6.43 1.29 -2.02
N HIS A 65 -7.49 1.08 -2.81
CA HIS A 65 -7.63 -0.08 -3.70
C HIS A 65 -6.58 -0.20 -4.82
N ARG A 66 -5.71 0.80 -5.06
CA ARG A 66 -4.70 0.86 -6.14
C ARG A 66 -3.26 0.74 -5.63
N CYS A 67 -3.08 0.45 -4.35
CA CYS A 67 -1.81 0.54 -3.65
C CYS A 67 -1.05 -0.81 -3.55
N HIS A 68 -1.21 -1.74 -4.50
CA HIS A 68 -0.50 -3.03 -4.42
C HIS A 68 1.02 -2.86 -4.47
N GLY A 69 1.50 -1.88 -5.24
CA GLY A 69 2.92 -1.54 -5.35
C GLY A 69 3.58 -1.18 -4.02
N ILE A 70 3.03 -0.21 -3.27
CA ILE A 70 3.57 0.16 -1.94
C ILE A 70 3.47 -1.01 -0.95
N ASN A 71 2.42 -1.83 -1.02
CA ASN A 71 2.29 -3.02 -0.20
C ASN A 71 3.43 -4.03 -0.47
N ALA A 72 3.75 -4.26 -1.75
CA ALA A 72 4.85 -5.12 -2.16
C ALA A 72 6.22 -4.55 -1.74
N LEU A 73 6.46 -3.26 -1.96
CA LEU A 73 7.71 -2.60 -1.56
C LEU A 73 7.92 -2.62 -0.05
N ALA A 74 6.88 -2.35 0.75
CA ALA A 74 6.98 -2.39 2.21
C ALA A 74 7.31 -3.80 2.71
N GLN A 75 6.68 -4.84 2.15
CA GLN A 75 7.00 -6.23 2.46
C GLN A 75 8.43 -6.60 2.09
N GLU A 76 8.87 -6.21 0.89
CA GLU A 76 10.24 -6.47 0.45
C GLU A 76 11.26 -5.77 1.35
N LYS A 77 11.07 -4.48 1.61
CA LYS A 77 11.98 -3.64 2.39
C LYS A 77 12.15 -4.11 3.83
N TYR A 78 11.09 -4.57 4.48
CA TYR A 78 11.09 -4.86 5.92
C TYR A 78 11.04 -6.34 6.29
N GLN A 79 10.69 -7.20 5.34
CA GLN A 79 10.62 -8.65 5.57
C GLN A 79 11.36 -9.48 4.50
N GLY A 80 11.85 -8.86 3.42
CA GLY A 80 12.53 -9.57 2.32
C GLY A 80 11.63 -10.59 1.63
N ASP A 81 10.32 -10.36 1.63
CA ASP A 81 9.31 -11.33 1.18
C ASP A 81 8.14 -10.62 0.50
N GLY A 82 8.45 -9.82 -0.54
CA GLY A 82 7.45 -9.15 -1.39
C GLY A 82 6.51 -10.14 -2.09
N GLU A 83 6.93 -11.40 -2.26
CA GLU A 83 6.13 -12.47 -2.86
C GLU A 83 4.87 -12.81 -2.05
N ARG A 84 4.85 -12.53 -0.74
CA ARG A 84 3.63 -12.76 0.08
C ARG A 84 2.45 -11.90 -0.34
N ILE A 85 2.70 -10.69 -0.85
CA ILE A 85 1.60 -9.86 -1.40
C ILE A 85 1.07 -10.51 -2.67
N MET A 86 1.94 -11.04 -3.53
CA MET A 86 1.51 -11.77 -4.71
C MET A 86 0.72 -13.03 -4.32
N ALA A 87 1.18 -13.80 -3.32
CA ALA A 87 0.46 -14.94 -2.78
C ALA A 87 -0.93 -14.54 -2.24
N GLU A 88 -1.03 -13.41 -1.55
CA GLU A 88 -2.29 -12.88 -1.04
C GLU A 88 -3.27 -12.54 -2.16
N LEU A 89 -2.80 -11.85 -3.20
CA LEU A 89 -3.60 -11.48 -4.36
C LEU A 89 -4.09 -12.70 -5.14
N PHE A 90 -3.34 -13.81 -5.13
CA PHE A 90 -3.72 -15.07 -5.76
C PHE A 90 -4.59 -15.96 -4.85
N GLY A 91 -4.98 -15.48 -3.67
CA GLY A 91 -5.79 -16.25 -2.72
C GLY A 91 -5.05 -17.46 -2.13
N ARG A 92 -3.72 -17.40 -2.03
CA ARG A 92 -2.89 -18.50 -1.51
C ARG A 92 -2.74 -18.40 0.01
N ALA A 93 -2.67 -19.55 0.68
CA ALA A 93 -2.50 -19.64 2.13
C ALA A 93 -1.19 -19.00 2.66
N THR A 94 -0.18 -18.85 1.80
CA THR A 94 1.10 -18.20 2.13
C THR A 94 1.03 -16.67 2.08
N GLY A 95 -0.10 -16.10 1.66
CA GLY A 95 -0.33 -14.66 1.63
C GLY A 95 -0.25 -14.00 3.01
N VAL A 96 -0.07 -12.68 3.03
CA VAL A 96 0.04 -11.90 4.27
C VAL A 96 -1.18 -12.02 5.19
N CYS A 97 -2.36 -12.28 4.62
CA CYS A 97 -3.62 -12.55 5.32
C CYS A 97 -4.15 -13.96 5.01
N SER A 98 -3.26 -14.89 4.64
CA SER A 98 -3.59 -16.26 4.25
C SER A 98 -4.53 -16.37 3.04
N GLY A 99 -4.45 -15.42 2.10
CA GLY A 99 -5.22 -15.42 0.85
C GLY A 99 -6.68 -15.00 1.01
N LYS A 100 -7.04 -14.39 2.14
CA LYS A 100 -8.42 -13.99 2.46
C LYS A 100 -8.71 -12.54 2.18
N GLY A 101 -7.69 -11.68 2.24
CA GLY A 101 -7.83 -10.24 2.03
C GLY A 101 -7.82 -9.86 0.55
N GLY A 102 -7.00 -10.55 -0.23
CA GLY A 102 -6.89 -10.34 -1.69
C GLY A 102 -6.56 -8.89 -2.03
N SER A 103 -7.08 -8.42 -3.18
CA SER A 103 -6.77 -7.09 -3.73
C SER A 103 -7.28 -5.90 -2.93
N LEU A 104 -8.21 -6.08 -1.97
CA LEU A 104 -8.93 -4.97 -1.34
C LEU A 104 -8.87 -4.97 0.19
N HIS A 105 -8.26 -5.98 0.82
CA HIS A 105 -8.18 -6.09 2.28
C HIS A 105 -6.85 -6.70 2.75
N SER A 106 -5.74 -6.50 2.00
CA SER A 106 -4.44 -6.96 2.47
C SER A 106 -3.96 -6.05 3.61
N ALA A 107 -3.49 -6.66 4.71
CA ALA A 107 -3.01 -5.93 5.88
C ALA A 107 -1.79 -6.64 6.48
N ASN A 108 -0.76 -5.89 6.82
CA ASN A 108 0.38 -6.39 7.59
C ASN A 108 0.99 -5.27 8.45
N PRO A 109 0.50 -5.08 9.69
CA PRO A 109 0.98 -4.01 10.56
C PRO A 109 2.48 -4.11 10.90
N LYS A 110 3.11 -5.28 10.71
CA LYS A 110 4.56 -5.45 10.93
C LYS A 110 5.43 -4.68 9.93
N VAL A 111 4.86 -4.23 8.81
CA VAL A 111 5.54 -3.40 7.80
C VAL A 111 4.86 -2.04 7.63
N GLY A 112 4.03 -1.65 8.59
CA GLY A 112 3.28 -0.40 8.55
C GLY A 112 2.02 -0.41 7.68
N ASN A 113 1.66 -1.53 7.04
CA ASN A 113 0.39 -1.63 6.29
C ASN A 113 -0.76 -1.95 7.26
N PHE A 114 -1.63 -0.97 7.53
CA PHE A 114 -2.77 -1.13 8.44
C PHE A 114 -4.05 -1.62 7.76
N GLY A 115 -4.02 -1.87 6.46
CA GLY A 115 -5.08 -2.54 5.71
C GLY A 115 -5.62 -1.72 4.55
N ASP A 116 -5.66 -2.36 3.38
CA ASP A 116 -6.47 -1.87 2.25
C ASP A 116 -7.96 -1.91 2.62
N ASN A 117 -8.76 -1.03 2.02
CA ASN A 117 -10.20 -0.99 2.26
C ASN A 117 -11.00 -0.89 0.96
N ALA A 118 -11.98 -1.76 0.79
CA ALA A 118 -12.93 -1.73 -0.33
C ALA A 118 -13.95 -0.57 -0.26
N VAL A 119 -14.15 0.01 0.94
CA VAL A 119 -15.01 1.18 1.13
C VAL A 119 -14.15 2.43 1.04
N GLU A 120 -14.06 2.98 -0.17
CA GLU A 120 -13.19 4.12 -0.44
C GLU A 120 -13.45 5.30 0.52
N GLY A 121 -12.39 5.73 1.20
CA GLY A 121 -12.40 6.85 2.13
C GLY A 121 -12.86 6.53 3.55
N SER A 122 -13.33 5.31 3.87
CA SER A 122 -13.84 5.01 5.21
C SER A 122 -12.79 5.04 6.33
N TYR A 123 -11.52 4.88 5.97
CA TYR A 123 -10.40 4.83 6.91
C TYR A 123 -9.84 6.21 7.28
N MET A 124 -10.26 7.30 6.62
CA MET A 124 -9.72 8.65 6.86
C MET A 124 -9.74 9.04 8.35
N ALA A 125 -10.90 8.89 9.00
CA ALA A 125 -11.04 9.12 10.44
C ALA A 125 -10.24 8.12 11.29
N THR A 126 -10.08 6.88 10.83
CA THR A 126 -9.29 5.86 11.54
C THR A 126 -7.81 6.24 11.58
N VAL A 127 -7.26 6.77 10.48
CA VAL A 127 -5.86 7.21 10.41
C VAL A 127 -5.57 8.32 11.44
N LEU A 128 -6.50 9.25 11.62
CA LEU A 128 -6.39 10.33 12.61
C LEU A 128 -6.27 9.77 14.03
N GLY A 129 -7.02 8.71 14.35
CA GLY A 129 -6.91 8.03 15.65
C GLY A 129 -5.53 7.41 15.88
N VAL A 130 -4.91 6.85 14.84
CA VAL A 130 -3.53 6.32 14.91
C VAL A 130 -2.52 7.44 15.13
N ALA A 131 -2.64 8.55 14.38
CA ALA A 131 -1.78 9.73 14.56
C ALA A 131 -1.91 10.32 15.98
N LEU A 132 -3.13 10.44 16.50
CA LEU A 132 -3.39 10.92 17.85
C LEU A 132 -2.77 9.98 18.90
N ALA A 133 -2.88 8.66 18.70
CA ALA A 133 -2.26 7.69 19.60
C ALA A 133 -0.72 7.84 19.63
N TYR A 134 -0.08 8.06 18.48
CA TYR A 134 1.36 8.35 18.43
C TYR A 134 1.70 9.62 19.23
N GLN A 135 0.94 10.70 19.03
CA GLN A 135 1.12 11.95 19.76
C GLN A 135 0.98 11.77 21.28
N MET A 136 -0.10 11.11 21.73
CA MET A 136 -0.36 10.88 23.16
C MET A 136 0.70 10.02 23.84
N ARG A 137 1.40 9.17 23.07
CA ARG A 137 2.47 8.29 23.56
C ARG A 137 3.86 8.91 23.42
N GLY A 138 3.98 10.13 22.89
CA GLY A 138 5.27 10.76 22.60
C GLY A 138 6.10 10.01 21.56
N GLN A 139 5.45 9.30 20.64
CA GLN A 139 6.10 8.53 19.59
C GLN A 139 6.31 9.44 18.37
N PRO A 140 7.50 9.42 17.73
CA PRO A 140 7.82 10.27 16.58
C PRO A 140 7.22 9.76 15.26
N ASN A 141 6.37 8.74 15.32
CA ASN A 141 5.81 8.05 14.17
C ASN A 141 4.75 8.87 13.45
N VAL A 142 4.59 8.59 12.16
CA VAL A 142 3.55 9.21 11.32
C VAL A 142 2.48 8.20 10.92
N ALA A 143 1.27 8.70 10.68
CA ALA A 143 0.19 7.94 10.06
C ALA A 143 -0.16 8.58 8.71
N CYS A 144 -0.15 7.78 7.64
CA CYS A 144 -0.37 8.20 6.28
C CYS A 144 -1.72 7.66 5.77
N CYS A 145 -2.56 8.55 5.28
CA CYS A 145 -3.83 8.22 4.63
C CYS A 145 -3.65 8.38 3.11
N ILE A 146 -3.79 7.30 2.35
CA ILE A 146 -3.69 7.35 0.89
C ILE A 146 -5.12 7.29 0.35
N ILE A 147 -5.56 8.33 -0.36
CA ILE A 147 -6.93 8.43 -0.87
C ILE A 147 -6.95 8.93 -2.31
N GLY A 148 -7.99 8.54 -3.05
CA GLY A 148 -8.30 9.10 -4.36
C GLY A 148 -9.13 10.38 -4.28
N ASP A 149 -9.08 11.21 -5.31
CA ASP A 149 -9.90 12.41 -5.44
C ASP A 149 -11.41 12.13 -5.37
N GLY A 150 -11.85 10.96 -5.85
CA GLY A 150 -13.24 10.51 -5.76
C GLY A 150 -13.77 10.37 -4.33
N THR A 151 -12.90 10.29 -3.31
CA THR A 151 -13.33 10.18 -1.91
C THR A 151 -13.55 11.51 -1.23
N VAL A 152 -13.23 12.64 -1.89
CA VAL A 152 -13.35 13.98 -1.28
C VAL A 152 -14.81 14.35 -0.97
N GLY A 153 -15.78 13.73 -1.63
CA GLY A 153 -17.21 13.89 -1.32
C GLY A 153 -17.72 13.07 -0.14
N ARG A 154 -16.87 12.25 0.50
CA ARG A 154 -17.22 11.44 1.68
C ARG A 154 -17.31 12.33 2.92
N GLY A 155 -18.22 12.01 3.84
CA GLY A 155 -18.32 12.72 5.12
C GLY A 155 -17.02 12.62 5.91
N GLU A 156 -16.35 11.46 5.85
CA GLU A 156 -15.08 11.21 6.52
C GLU A 156 -13.91 12.09 6.03
N PHE A 157 -14.04 12.76 4.87
CA PHE A 157 -13.03 13.73 4.41
C PHE A 157 -13.11 15.06 5.17
N HIS A 158 -14.30 15.41 5.65
CA HIS A 158 -14.53 16.67 6.38
C HIS A 158 -14.13 16.58 7.86
N GLU A 159 -14.30 15.41 8.47
CA GLU A 159 -14.01 15.15 9.89
C GLU A 159 -12.51 15.15 10.22
#